data_AF-A0A6H1ZTP3-F1
#
_entry.id   AF-A0A6H1ZTP3-F1
#
_cell.length_a   1.000
_cell.length_b   1.000
_cell.length_c   1.000
_cell.angle_alpha   90.00
_cell.angle_beta   90.00
_cell.angle_gamma   90.00
#
_symmetry.space_group_name_H-M   'P 1'
#
loop_
_entity.id
_entity.type
_entity.pdbx_description
1 polymer ?
#
loop_
_entity_poly.entity_id
_entity_poly.type
_entity_poly.pdbx_seq_one_letter_code
_entity_poly.pdbx_strand_id
1 'polypeptide(L)'
;MKEGTAKYNPNTDRNLAISDGLFKAHVIKFESNNLKTKDGPRVVFNLTYRVSEEAEKIANINYFKPGQDGRAEPIMTPSRDKDGVELFNENGDNIMVQESGSAAYMVGKRIRDNGVWFNPYPSSGKGWQNNEYRELLEVFNINIPEENGIQTLGEVEELDVLYKPCIIRIAPSSYVDRNTKEKKWTMRALNVLPWENGKELSAKIVEKEMKKEKQEEAPF
;
A
#
# COMPACT_ATOMS: atom_id res chain seq x y z
N MET A 1 10.94 42.63 -12.81
CA MET A 1 11.19 41.23 -12.38
C MET A 1 12.69 40.99 -12.49
N LYS A 2 13.33 40.35 -11.49
CA LYS A 2 14.69 39.84 -11.67
C LYS A 2 14.58 38.54 -12.47
N GLU A 3 15.44 38.36 -13.47
CA GLU A 3 15.48 37.11 -14.24
C GLU A 3 15.94 35.98 -13.33
N GLY A 4 15.14 34.92 -13.25
CA GLY A 4 15.47 33.68 -12.55
C GLY A 4 15.80 32.57 -13.55
N THR A 5 16.67 31.65 -13.17
CA THR A 5 17.05 30.47 -13.97
C THR A 5 16.08 29.30 -13.82
N ALA A 6 14.99 29.48 -13.08
CA ALA A 6 14.01 28.44 -12.80
C ALA A 6 13.30 28.00 -14.09
N LYS A 7 13.34 26.68 -14.36
CA LYS A 7 12.60 26.03 -15.43
C LYS A 7 11.43 25.28 -14.79
N TYR A 8 10.23 25.46 -15.33
CA TYR A 8 9.03 24.74 -14.90
C TYR A 8 8.42 24.08 -16.14
N ASN A 9 8.39 22.75 -16.15
CA ASN A 9 7.72 21.96 -17.16
C ASN A 9 6.35 21.54 -16.62
N PRO A 10 5.24 22.13 -17.12
CA PRO A 10 3.90 21.81 -16.64
C PRO A 10 3.47 20.37 -16.92
N ASN A 11 4.21 19.57 -17.69
CA ASN A 11 3.88 18.17 -17.95
C ASN A 11 4.57 17.20 -17.01
N THR A 12 5.70 17.58 -16.40
CA THR A 12 6.48 16.73 -15.49
C THR A 12 6.51 17.26 -14.05
N ASP A 13 6.45 18.58 -13.89
CA ASP A 13 6.66 19.26 -12.61
C ASP A 13 5.32 19.60 -11.93
N ARG A 14 4.20 19.07 -12.46
CA ARG A 14 2.91 19.13 -11.78
C ARG A 14 2.95 18.18 -10.59
N ASN A 15 2.72 18.72 -9.40
CA ASN A 15 2.43 17.91 -8.23
C ASN A 15 1.03 17.28 -8.40
N LEU A 16 0.98 16.10 -9.00
CA LEU A 16 -0.25 15.34 -9.16
C LEU A 16 -0.62 14.71 -7.81
N ALA A 17 -1.87 14.91 -7.41
CA ALA A 17 -2.41 14.37 -6.16
C ALA A 17 -2.34 12.83 -6.16
N ILE A 18 -2.25 12.25 -4.97
CA ILE A 18 -2.37 10.79 -4.78
C ILE A 18 -3.79 10.39 -5.12
N SER A 19 -3.96 9.47 -6.06
CA SER A 19 -5.25 8.85 -6.36
C SER A 19 -5.52 7.67 -5.42
N ASP A 20 -6.79 7.34 -5.24
CA ASP A 20 -7.20 6.03 -4.75
C ASP A 20 -6.85 4.93 -5.77
N GLY A 21 -6.98 3.66 -5.37
CA GLY A 21 -6.79 2.50 -6.24
C GLY A 21 -5.85 1.43 -5.67
N LEU A 22 -5.54 0.43 -6.48
CA LEU A 22 -4.60 -0.65 -6.15
C LEU A 22 -3.27 -0.44 -6.88
N PHE A 23 -2.16 -0.51 -6.14
CA PHE A 23 -0.84 -0.20 -6.65
C PHE A 23 0.18 -1.24 -6.22
N LYS A 24 1.01 -1.69 -7.16
CA LYS A 24 2.23 -2.42 -6.83
C LYS A 24 3.18 -1.51 -6.06
N ALA A 25 3.69 -2.00 -4.95
CA ALA A 25 4.55 -1.24 -4.08
C ALA A 25 5.56 -2.13 -3.36
N HIS A 26 6.52 -1.47 -2.72
CA HIS A 26 7.50 -2.09 -1.84
C HIS A 26 7.47 -1.41 -0.48
N VAL A 27 7.64 -2.19 0.58
CA VAL A 27 7.81 -1.64 1.93
C VAL A 27 9.17 -0.93 1.99
N ILE A 28 9.18 0.36 2.34
CA ILE A 28 10.41 1.17 2.42
C ILE A 28 10.70 1.70 3.83
N LYS A 29 9.75 1.56 4.75
CA LYS A 29 9.92 1.96 6.15
C LYS A 29 9.06 1.08 7.05
N PHE A 30 9.65 0.67 8.16
CA PHE A 30 8.99 -0.02 9.26
C PHE A 30 9.08 0.82 10.53
N GLU A 31 7.97 0.96 11.27
CA GLU A 31 7.96 1.59 12.58
C GLU A 31 7.08 0.76 13.53
N SER A 32 7.63 0.31 14.66
CA SER A 32 6.85 -0.33 15.72
C SER A 32 6.68 0.62 16.91
N ASN A 33 5.50 0.60 17.52
CA ASN A 33 5.23 1.37 18.73
C ASN A 33 4.51 0.50 19.77
N ASN A 34 5.04 0.50 20.98
CA ASN A 34 4.44 -0.15 22.13
C ASN A 34 3.41 0.77 22.79
N LEU A 35 2.17 0.32 22.91
CA LEU A 35 1.05 1.07 23.46
C LEU A 35 0.43 0.31 24.64
N LYS A 36 0.26 1.00 25.76
CA LYS A 36 -0.55 0.49 26.88
C LYS A 36 -2.01 0.80 26.60
N THR A 37 -2.81 -0.23 26.36
CA THR A 37 -4.27 -0.11 26.18
C THR A 37 -5.01 -0.62 27.42
N LYS A 38 -6.32 -0.39 27.48
CA LYS A 38 -7.16 -0.94 28.57
C LYS A 38 -7.14 -2.47 28.64
N ASP A 39 -6.95 -3.13 27.50
CA ASP A 39 -6.90 -4.59 27.39
C ASP A 39 -5.48 -5.17 27.59
N GLY A 40 -4.48 -4.34 27.92
CA GLY A 40 -3.09 -4.75 28.08
C GLY A 40 -2.12 -4.11 27.07
N PRO A 41 -0.84 -4.56 27.06
CA PRO A 41 0.15 -4.09 26.11
C PRO A 41 -0.22 -4.52 24.69
N ARG A 42 -0.14 -3.59 23.74
CA ARG A 42 -0.30 -3.85 22.31
C ARG A 42 0.85 -3.23 21.54
N VAL A 43 1.17 -3.82 20.40
CA VAL A 43 2.14 -3.27 19.45
C VAL A 43 1.36 -2.78 18.23
N VAL A 44 1.74 -1.62 17.70
CA VAL A 44 1.26 -1.16 16.39
C VAL A 44 2.42 -1.04 15.44
N PHE A 45 2.34 -1.73 14.30
CA PHE A 45 3.31 -1.67 13.22
C PHE A 45 2.80 -0.72 12.15
N ASN A 46 3.58 0.28 11.78
CA ASN A 46 3.26 1.22 10.71
C ASN A 46 4.24 0.98 9.57
N LEU A 47 3.71 0.68 8.39
CA LEU A 47 4.49 0.50 7.19
C LEU A 47 4.33 1.71 6.28
N THR A 48 5.43 2.10 5.64
CA THR A 48 5.41 3.03 4.52
C THR A 48 5.80 2.30 3.26
N TYR A 49 5.02 2.50 2.21
CA TYR A 49 5.15 1.86 0.92
C TYR A 49 5.60 2.88 -0.11
N ARG A 50 6.45 2.46 -1.03
CA ARG A 50 6.78 3.21 -2.25
C ARG A 50 6.11 2.53 -3.42
N VAL A 51 5.31 3.26 -4.20
CA VAL A 51 4.74 2.73 -5.44
C VAL A 51 5.87 2.37 -6.41
N SER A 52 5.85 1.14 -6.90
CA SER A 52 6.89 0.58 -7.75
C SER A 52 6.86 1.18 -9.15
N GLU A 53 8.00 1.24 -9.85
CA GLU A 53 8.06 1.59 -11.29
C GLU A 53 7.21 0.64 -12.14
N GLU A 54 7.03 -0.61 -11.70
CA GLU A 54 6.14 -1.56 -12.39
C GLU A 54 4.67 -1.14 -12.36
N ALA A 55 4.27 -0.23 -11.46
CA ALA A 55 2.94 0.34 -11.45
C ALA A 55 2.66 1.21 -12.69
N GLU A 56 3.68 1.77 -13.35
CA GLU A 56 3.52 2.51 -14.61
C GLU A 56 2.86 1.66 -15.70
N LYS A 57 3.12 0.35 -15.68
CA LYS A 57 2.67 -0.63 -16.68
C LYS A 57 1.34 -1.29 -16.33
N ILE A 58 0.83 -1.06 -15.12
CA ILE A 58 -0.41 -1.68 -14.64
C ILE A 58 -1.48 -0.61 -14.59
N ALA A 59 -2.52 -0.82 -15.39
CA ALA A 59 -3.71 -0.01 -15.38
C ALA A 59 -4.21 0.16 -13.94
N ASN A 60 -4.42 1.41 -13.54
CA ASN A 60 -5.00 1.73 -12.26
C ASN A 60 -6.35 1.02 -12.13
N ILE A 61 -6.54 0.28 -11.05
CA ILE A 61 -7.87 -0.18 -10.64
C ILE A 61 -8.61 1.03 -10.06
N ASN A 62 -9.07 1.93 -10.94
CA ASN A 62 -9.91 3.06 -10.59
C ASN A 62 -11.07 3.18 -11.57
N TYR A 63 -12.23 2.64 -11.22
CA TYR A 63 -13.54 3.23 -11.45
C TYR A 63 -14.58 2.45 -10.65
N PHE A 64 -15.13 3.05 -9.60
CA PHE A 64 -16.36 2.55 -9.03
C PHE A 64 -17.54 3.38 -9.54
N LYS A 65 -18.57 2.77 -10.14
CA LYS A 65 -19.86 3.46 -10.33
C LYS A 65 -20.56 3.52 -8.97
N PRO A 66 -21.33 4.58 -8.67
CA PRO A 66 -22.29 4.51 -7.57
C PRO A 66 -23.33 3.44 -7.92
N GLY A 67 -23.33 2.36 -7.14
CA GLY A 67 -24.37 1.33 -7.17
C GLY A 67 -25.71 1.92 -6.75
N GLN A 68 -26.81 1.27 -7.13
CA GLN A 68 -28.17 1.75 -6.84
C GLN A 68 -28.47 1.85 -5.33
N ASP A 69 -27.66 1.21 -4.49
CA ASP A 69 -27.71 1.24 -3.03
C ASP A 69 -26.73 2.23 -2.38
N GLY A 70 -26.00 3.02 -3.19
CA GLY A 70 -24.96 3.95 -2.73
C GLY A 70 -23.61 3.30 -2.43
N ARG A 71 -23.43 1.99 -2.69
CA ARG A 71 -22.12 1.32 -2.59
C ARG A 71 -21.39 1.41 -3.92
N ALA A 72 -20.07 1.55 -3.88
CA ALA A 72 -19.26 1.69 -5.08
C ALA A 72 -19.08 0.31 -5.75
N GLU A 73 -19.45 0.15 -7.01
CA GLU A 73 -19.27 -1.10 -7.79
C GLU A 73 -18.16 -0.95 -8.85
N PRO A 74 -17.21 -1.90 -8.94
CA PRO A 74 -16.10 -1.80 -9.88
C PRO A 74 -16.60 -1.86 -11.34
N ILE A 75 -16.15 -0.93 -12.19
CA ILE A 75 -16.32 -1.05 -13.64
C ILE A 75 -15.29 -2.07 -14.14
N MET A 76 -15.81 -3.20 -14.61
CA MET A 76 -15.08 -4.31 -15.18
C MET A 76 -15.07 -4.15 -16.71
N THR A 77 -13.90 -4.17 -17.35
CA THR A 77 -13.73 -4.23 -18.82
C THR A 77 -12.96 -5.50 -19.22
N PRO A 78 -13.17 -6.08 -20.42
CA PRO A 78 -12.37 -7.22 -20.85
C PRO A 78 -10.88 -6.86 -20.91
N SER A 79 -10.04 -7.69 -20.30
CA SER A 79 -8.59 -7.61 -20.32
C SER A 79 -8.08 -7.83 -21.71
N ARG A 80 -7.08 -7.03 -22.12
CA ARG A 80 -6.49 -7.08 -23.45
C ARG A 80 -4.99 -7.28 -23.35
N ASP A 81 -4.43 -8.04 -24.28
CA ASP A 81 -2.98 -8.11 -24.46
C ASP A 81 -2.43 -6.82 -25.08
N LYS A 82 -1.11 -6.77 -25.27
CA LYS A 82 -0.37 -5.64 -25.86
C LYS A 82 -0.82 -5.29 -27.29
N ASP A 83 -1.49 -6.20 -27.99
CA ASP A 83 -1.96 -6.07 -29.37
C ASP A 83 -3.47 -5.79 -29.43
N GLY A 84 -4.12 -5.67 -28.27
CA GLY A 84 -5.53 -5.32 -28.12
C GLY A 84 -6.49 -6.52 -28.16
N VAL A 85 -5.97 -7.75 -28.06
CA VAL A 85 -6.76 -8.99 -28.10
C VAL A 85 -7.32 -9.31 -26.72
N GLU A 86 -8.61 -9.61 -26.63
CA GLU A 86 -9.28 -9.94 -25.36
C GLU A 86 -8.75 -11.27 -24.79
N LEU A 87 -8.53 -11.27 -23.47
CA LEU A 87 -7.96 -12.40 -22.73
C LEU A 87 -9.07 -13.18 -22.02
N PHE A 88 -8.98 -14.50 -22.09
CA PHE A 88 -9.94 -15.45 -21.51
C PHE A 88 -9.26 -16.32 -20.45
N ASN A 89 -10.01 -16.74 -19.42
CA ASN A 89 -9.56 -17.73 -18.45
C ASN A 89 -9.63 -19.16 -19.06
N GLU A 90 -9.15 -20.17 -18.31
CA GLU A 90 -9.18 -21.58 -18.73
C GLU A 90 -10.59 -22.13 -18.99
N ASN A 91 -11.62 -21.45 -18.48
CA ASN A 91 -13.03 -21.79 -18.67
C ASN A 91 -13.67 -21.06 -19.87
N GLY A 92 -12.93 -20.18 -20.56
CA GLY A 92 -13.45 -19.40 -21.68
C GLY A 92 -14.20 -18.13 -21.29
N ASP A 93 -14.15 -17.70 -20.02
CA ASP A 93 -14.70 -16.43 -19.58
C ASP A 93 -13.71 -15.29 -19.80
N ASN A 94 -14.21 -14.10 -20.15
CA ASN A 94 -13.39 -12.89 -20.22
C ASN A 94 -12.72 -12.60 -18.88
N ILE A 95 -11.39 -12.47 -18.90
CA ILE A 95 -10.65 -11.91 -17.78
C ILE A 95 -11.02 -10.44 -17.73
N MET A 96 -11.65 -9.98 -16.65
CA MET A 96 -12.03 -8.57 -16.54
C MET A 96 -10.92 -7.79 -15.83
N VAL A 97 -10.43 -6.72 -16.45
CA VAL A 97 -9.55 -5.71 -15.84
C VAL A 97 -10.22 -4.36 -15.85
N GLN A 98 -9.81 -3.48 -14.97
CA GLN A 98 -10.27 -2.09 -14.94
C GLN A 98 -9.33 -1.25 -15.82
N GLU A 99 -9.79 -0.83 -17.01
CA GLU A 99 -9.01 0.07 -17.86
C GLU A 99 -8.94 1.47 -17.22
N SER A 100 -7.73 1.97 -16.98
CA SER A 100 -7.43 3.40 -16.85
C SER A 100 -5.94 3.67 -17.05
N GLY A 101 -5.65 4.80 -17.71
CA GLY A 101 -4.33 5.19 -18.22
C GLY A 101 -3.17 5.15 -17.21
N SER A 102 -1.96 5.27 -17.76
CA SER A 102 -0.69 5.11 -17.05
C SER A 102 -0.70 5.73 -15.64
N ALA A 103 -0.44 4.90 -14.64
CA ALA A 103 -0.22 5.30 -13.25
C ALA A 103 1.16 5.91 -13.02
N ALA A 104 1.89 6.33 -14.06
CA ALA A 104 3.25 6.88 -13.97
C ALA A 104 3.38 7.94 -12.86
N TYR A 105 2.38 8.80 -12.70
CA TYR A 105 2.40 9.85 -11.69
C TYR A 105 2.39 9.36 -10.25
N MET A 106 1.95 8.12 -10.00
CA MET A 106 1.95 7.48 -8.69
C MET A 106 3.30 6.84 -8.37
N VAL A 107 4.11 6.50 -9.37
CA VAL A 107 5.43 5.87 -9.21
C VAL A 107 6.29 6.72 -8.27
N GLY A 108 6.95 6.05 -7.32
CA GLY A 108 7.82 6.69 -6.33
C GLY A 108 7.09 7.41 -5.20
N LYS A 109 5.77 7.63 -5.27
CA LYS A 109 5.03 8.22 -4.16
C LYS A 109 5.09 7.33 -2.93
N ARG A 110 5.26 7.96 -1.77
CA ARG A 110 5.31 7.29 -0.46
C ARG A 110 3.96 7.35 0.21
N ILE A 111 3.42 6.19 0.55
CA ILE A 111 2.10 6.04 1.16
C ILE A 111 2.27 5.33 2.49
N ARG A 112 1.75 5.91 3.56
CA ARG A 112 1.76 5.29 4.90
C ARG A 112 0.41 4.62 5.16
N ASP A 113 0.41 3.51 5.87
CA ASP A 113 -0.82 2.86 6.36
C ASP A 113 -1.43 3.54 7.60
N ASN A 114 -2.49 2.94 8.13
CA ASN A 114 -3.09 3.31 9.42
C ASN A 114 -2.46 2.58 10.62
N GLY A 115 -1.48 1.71 10.36
CA GLY A 115 -0.89 0.79 11.30
C GLY A 115 -1.72 -0.48 11.55
N VAL A 116 -1.04 -1.61 11.64
CA VAL A 116 -1.61 -2.92 11.95
C VAL A 116 -1.34 -3.24 13.42
N TRP A 117 -2.37 -3.65 14.13
CA TRP A 117 -2.32 -3.91 15.57
C TRP A 117 -2.01 -5.37 15.87
N PHE A 118 -1.13 -5.59 16.83
CA PHE A 118 -0.84 -6.90 17.39
C PHE A 118 -1.03 -6.91 18.90
N ASN A 119 -1.80 -7.87 19.37
CA ASN A 119 -1.97 -8.16 20.79
C ASN A 119 -1.24 -9.49 21.10
N PRO A 120 -0.04 -9.44 21.71
CA PRO A 120 0.72 -10.66 22.03
C PRO A 120 0.05 -11.51 23.13
N TYR A 121 -0.85 -10.92 23.92
CA TYR A 121 -1.51 -11.59 25.05
C TYR A 121 -3.03 -11.34 25.01
N PRO A 122 -3.75 -11.85 23.99
CA PRO A 122 -5.19 -11.67 23.91
C PRO A 122 -5.86 -12.43 25.06
N SER A 123 -6.88 -11.82 25.67
CA SER A 123 -7.73 -12.54 26.64
C SER A 123 -8.41 -13.73 25.94
N SER A 124 -8.82 -14.74 26.72
CA SER A 124 -9.51 -15.93 26.17
C SER A 124 -10.67 -15.54 25.24
N GLY A 125 -10.72 -16.13 24.04
CA GLY A 125 -11.70 -15.84 22.99
C GLY A 125 -11.48 -14.54 22.19
N LYS A 126 -10.46 -13.73 22.51
CA LYS A 126 -10.14 -12.49 21.79
C LYS A 126 -9.04 -12.63 20.73
N GLY A 127 -8.70 -13.86 20.31
CA GLY A 127 -7.67 -14.11 19.28
C GLY A 127 -7.97 -13.43 17.93
N TRP A 128 -9.25 -13.21 17.61
CA TRP A 128 -9.69 -12.50 16.41
C TRP A 128 -9.11 -11.08 16.26
N GLN A 129 -8.67 -10.46 17.36
CA GLN A 129 -8.04 -9.14 17.36
C GLN A 129 -6.75 -9.10 16.53
N ASN A 130 -6.12 -10.25 16.32
CA ASN A 130 -4.88 -10.37 15.56
C ASN A 130 -5.11 -10.82 14.11
N ASN A 131 -6.35 -10.85 13.62
CA ASN A 131 -6.62 -11.38 12.27
C ASN A 131 -5.95 -10.54 11.17
N GLU A 132 -6.04 -9.20 11.25
CA GLU A 132 -5.39 -8.30 10.28
C GLU A 132 -3.85 -8.45 10.33
N TYR A 133 -3.31 -8.69 11.53
CA TYR A 133 -1.88 -8.96 11.69
C TYR A 133 -1.45 -10.30 11.10
N ARG A 134 -2.23 -11.37 11.32
CA ARG A 134 -2.03 -12.67 10.69
C ARG A 134 -2.05 -12.56 9.16
N GLU A 135 -3.05 -11.87 8.61
CA GLU A 135 -3.16 -11.63 7.16
C GLU A 135 -1.93 -10.87 6.62
N LEU A 136 -1.41 -9.90 7.36
CA LEU A 136 -0.18 -9.19 6.99
C LEU A 136 1.04 -10.13 6.92
N LEU A 137 1.18 -11.03 7.90
CA LEU A 137 2.26 -12.03 7.91
C LEU A 137 2.16 -12.96 6.69
N GLU A 138 0.94 -13.40 6.34
CA GLU A 138 0.67 -14.23 5.17
C GLU A 138 1.01 -13.52 3.86
N VAL A 139 0.65 -12.23 3.74
CA VAL A 139 0.99 -11.40 2.56
C VAL A 139 2.50 -11.36 2.31
N PHE A 140 3.31 -11.33 3.36
CA PHE A 140 4.77 -11.30 3.26
C PHE A 140 5.42 -12.70 3.28
N ASN A 141 4.62 -13.77 3.25
CA ASN A 141 5.07 -15.16 3.35
C ASN A 141 5.93 -15.42 4.60
N ILE A 142 5.61 -14.77 5.71
CA ILE A 142 6.28 -15.00 6.99
C ILE A 142 5.74 -16.31 7.56
N ASN A 143 6.64 -17.23 7.92
CA ASN A 143 6.25 -18.53 8.44
C ASN A 143 5.58 -18.39 9.81
N ILE A 144 4.34 -18.87 9.92
CA ILE A 144 3.58 -18.88 11.16
C ILE A 144 3.55 -20.32 11.69
N PRO A 145 4.21 -20.63 12.82
CA PRO A 145 4.14 -21.95 13.41
C PRO A 145 2.69 -22.36 13.72
N GLU A 146 2.33 -23.57 13.31
CA GLU A 146 1.00 -24.14 13.54
C GLU A 146 1.13 -25.49 14.25
N GLU A 147 0.42 -25.65 15.37
CA GLU A 147 0.37 -26.89 16.13
C GLU A 147 -1.11 -27.21 16.46
N ASN A 148 -1.57 -28.41 16.10
CA ASN A 148 -2.96 -28.85 16.31
C ASN A 148 -4.03 -27.89 15.74
N GLY A 149 -3.76 -27.25 14.59
CA GLY A 149 -4.66 -26.28 13.97
C GLY A 149 -4.66 -24.90 14.63
N ILE A 150 -3.75 -24.66 15.58
CA ILE A 150 -3.60 -23.39 16.29
C ILE A 150 -2.30 -22.73 15.82
N GLN A 151 -2.45 -21.55 15.22
CA GLN A 151 -1.34 -20.72 14.80
C GLN A 151 -0.80 -19.88 15.97
N THR A 152 0.52 -19.91 16.17
CA THR A 152 1.20 -19.07 17.16
C THR A 152 1.85 -17.88 16.46
N LEU A 153 1.31 -16.69 16.69
CA LEU A 153 1.79 -15.45 16.07
C LEU A 153 2.95 -14.86 16.88
N GLY A 154 4.09 -14.63 16.22
CA GLY A 154 5.23 -13.88 16.77
C GLY A 154 5.17 -12.40 16.38
N GLU A 155 5.95 -11.56 17.06
CA GLU A 155 6.20 -10.18 16.64
C GLU A 155 7.12 -10.16 15.40
N VAL A 156 6.82 -9.29 14.45
CA VAL A 156 7.53 -9.15 13.18
C VAL A 156 8.66 -8.15 13.33
N GLU A 157 9.82 -8.47 12.77
CA GLU A 157 10.96 -7.56 12.75
C GLU A 157 11.02 -6.77 11.42
N GLU A 158 11.79 -5.69 11.43
CA GLU A 158 11.95 -4.83 10.25
C GLU A 158 12.43 -5.64 9.02
N LEU A 159 13.39 -6.55 9.22
CA LEU A 159 13.99 -7.33 8.14
C LEU A 159 13.03 -8.33 7.48
N ASP A 160 11.96 -8.73 8.17
CA ASP A 160 10.98 -9.67 7.64
C ASP A 160 10.11 -9.04 6.54
N VAL A 161 9.89 -7.73 6.63
CA VAL A 161 8.93 -7.00 5.78
C VAL A 161 9.58 -5.94 4.90
N LEU A 162 10.74 -5.41 5.28
CA LEU A 162 11.39 -4.36 4.53
C LEU A 162 11.72 -4.85 3.12
N TYR A 163 11.42 -4.01 2.13
CA TYR A 163 11.62 -4.27 0.70
C TYR A 163 10.77 -5.38 0.09
N LYS A 164 9.90 -6.03 0.88
CA LYS A 164 8.97 -7.02 0.34
C LYS A 164 8.00 -6.36 -0.65
N PRO A 165 7.77 -7.02 -1.80
CA PRO A 165 6.80 -6.57 -2.78
C PRO A 165 5.38 -6.86 -2.29
N CYS A 166 4.47 -5.94 -2.53
CA CYS A 166 3.05 -6.10 -2.21
C CYS A 166 2.19 -5.26 -3.16
N ILE A 167 0.88 -5.49 -3.11
CA ILE A 167 -0.11 -4.60 -3.71
C ILE A 167 -0.79 -3.85 -2.57
N ILE A 168 -0.77 -2.52 -2.61
CA ILE A 168 -1.45 -1.67 -1.63
C ILE A 168 -2.75 -1.13 -2.19
N ARG A 169 -3.78 -1.09 -1.36
CA ARG A 169 -5.00 -0.32 -1.64
C ARG A 169 -4.89 1.07 -1.04
N ILE A 170 -4.76 2.08 -1.89
CA ILE A 170 -4.77 3.47 -1.49
C ILE A 170 -6.22 3.96 -1.46
N ALA A 171 -6.63 4.55 -0.35
CA ALA A 171 -7.94 5.17 -0.23
C ALA A 171 -7.95 6.28 0.84
N PRO A 172 -8.94 7.19 0.82
CA PRO A 172 -9.09 8.21 1.84
C PRO A 172 -9.33 7.59 3.23
N SER A 173 -8.56 8.03 4.22
CA SER A 173 -8.73 7.72 5.63
C SER A 173 -8.98 9.01 6.38
N SER A 174 -9.95 9.01 7.29
CA SER A 174 -10.23 10.17 8.13
C SER A 174 -9.61 9.99 9.52
N TYR A 175 -9.06 11.08 10.06
CA TYR A 175 -8.60 11.12 11.45
C TYR A 175 -9.04 12.42 12.12
N VAL A 176 -9.14 12.39 13.45
CA VAL A 176 -9.39 13.59 14.25
C VAL A 176 -8.05 14.17 14.67
N ASP A 177 -7.78 15.40 14.28
CA ASP A 177 -6.58 16.11 14.70
C ASP A 177 -6.60 16.30 16.22
N ARG A 178 -5.51 15.89 16.90
CA ARG A 178 -5.45 15.98 18.36
C ARG A 178 -5.53 17.41 18.87
N ASN A 179 -4.99 18.36 18.09
CA ASN A 179 -4.86 19.77 18.44
C ASN A 179 -6.14 20.53 18.07
N THR A 180 -6.62 20.39 16.83
CA THR A 180 -7.77 21.18 16.35
C THR A 180 -9.12 20.51 16.61
N LYS A 181 -9.14 19.22 16.95
CA LYS A 181 -10.36 18.37 17.06
C LYS A 181 -11.19 18.28 15.78
N GLU A 182 -10.66 18.77 14.66
CA GLU A 182 -11.34 18.69 13.37
C GLU A 182 -11.09 17.34 12.70
N LYS A 183 -12.07 16.89 11.92
CA LYS A 183 -11.94 15.72 11.06
C LYS A 183 -11.15 16.11 9.81
N LYS A 184 -9.99 15.50 9.64
CA LYS A 184 -9.13 15.64 8.45
C LYS A 184 -9.13 14.35 7.64
N TRP A 185 -8.86 14.47 6.35
CA TRP A 185 -8.76 13.35 5.42
C TRP A 185 -7.35 13.27 4.84
N THR A 186 -6.86 12.06 4.65
CA THR A 186 -5.54 11.80 4.07
C THR A 186 -5.55 10.47 3.34
N MET A 187 -4.77 10.33 2.27
CA MET A 187 -4.67 9.06 1.53
C MET A 187 -3.76 8.10 2.30
N ARG A 188 -4.25 6.87 2.53
CA ARG A 188 -3.53 5.83 3.27
C ARG A 188 -3.56 4.52 2.51
N ALA A 189 -2.57 3.68 2.76
CA ALA A 189 -2.65 2.27 2.43
C ALA A 189 -3.59 1.61 3.46
N LEU A 190 -4.79 1.21 3.01
CA LEU A 190 -5.81 0.59 3.87
C LEU A 190 -5.71 -0.93 3.91
N ASN A 191 -5.24 -1.53 2.81
CA ASN A 191 -5.08 -2.98 2.69
C ASN A 191 -3.76 -3.27 1.97
N VAL A 192 -3.19 -4.43 2.30
CA VAL A 192 -2.02 -4.98 1.66
C VAL A 192 -2.39 -6.36 1.14
N LEU A 193 -2.04 -6.64 -0.10
CA LEU A 193 -2.30 -7.90 -0.79
C LEU A 193 -0.98 -8.50 -1.27
N PRO A 194 -0.89 -9.83 -1.40
CA PRO A 194 0.32 -10.48 -1.89
C PRO A 194 0.59 -10.05 -3.33
N TRP A 195 1.87 -9.87 -3.65
CA TRP A 195 2.33 -9.70 -5.02
C TRP A 195 3.19 -10.91 -5.40
N GLU A 196 2.53 -11.98 -5.84
CA GLU A 196 3.13 -13.31 -6.05
C GLU A 196 4.39 -13.30 -6.94
N ASN A 197 4.36 -12.50 -8.01
CA ASN A 197 5.47 -12.37 -8.96
C ASN A 197 6.31 -11.11 -8.71
N GLY A 198 6.20 -10.51 -7.52
CA GLY A 198 6.94 -9.32 -7.16
C GLY A 198 8.40 -9.62 -6.88
N LYS A 199 9.29 -8.78 -7.41
CA LYS A 199 10.71 -8.86 -7.08
C LYS A 199 10.98 -8.00 -5.85
N GLU A 200 11.64 -8.59 -4.85
CA GLU A 200 12.13 -7.86 -3.69
C GLU A 200 13.15 -6.80 -4.13
N LEU A 201 13.08 -5.61 -3.54
CA LEU A 201 14.10 -4.60 -3.79
C LEU A 201 15.37 -4.96 -3.01
N SER A 202 16.51 -4.98 -3.67
CA SER A 202 17.77 -5.11 -2.94
C SER A 202 18.01 -3.85 -2.09
N ALA A 203 18.43 -4.02 -0.83
CA ALA A 203 18.69 -2.91 0.10
C ALA A 203 19.61 -1.81 -0.50
N LYS A 204 20.58 -2.19 -1.33
CA LYS A 204 21.51 -1.27 -2.00
C LYS A 204 20.83 -0.33 -3.00
N ILE A 205 19.78 -0.78 -3.68
CA ILE A 205 19.02 0.05 -4.63
C ILE A 205 18.26 1.12 -3.84
N VAL A 206 17.60 0.73 -2.76
CA VAL A 206 16.79 1.64 -1.96
C VAL A 206 17.64 2.68 -1.24
N GLU A 207 18.79 2.31 -0.67
CA GLU A 207 19.71 3.30 -0.08
C GLU A 207 20.21 4.33 -1.10
N LYS A 208 20.51 3.89 -2.33
CA LYS A 208 20.98 4.78 -3.41
C LYS A 208 19.88 5.74 -3.85
N GLU A 209 18.64 5.27 -3.91
CA GLU A 209 17.47 6.10 -4.26
C GLU A 209 17.07 7.05 -3.15
N MET A 210 17.08 6.60 -1.88
CA MET A 210 16.83 7.45 -0.72
C MET A 210 17.86 8.58 -0.60
N LYS A 211 19.12 8.34 -0.98
CA LYS A 211 20.18 9.35 -1.01
C LYS A 211 19.97 10.38 -2.13
N LYS A 212 19.49 9.95 -3.31
CA LYS A 212 19.14 10.87 -4.41
C LYS A 212 18.01 11.82 -4.00
N GLU A 213 16.94 11.30 -3.39
CA GLU A 213 15.80 12.12 -2.97
C GLU A 213 16.16 13.13 -1.88
N LYS A 214 16.99 12.75 -0.90
CA LYS A 214 17.49 13.71 0.11
C LYS A 214 18.34 14.84 -0.47
N GLN A 215 18.98 14.62 -1.61
CA GLN A 215 19.73 15.67 -2.33
C GLN A 215 18.81 16.59 -3.14
N GLU A 216 17.64 16.10 -3.56
CA GLU A 216 16.62 16.90 -4.26
C GLU A 216 15.70 17.67 -3.28
N GLU A 217 15.49 17.17 -2.06
CA GLU A 217 14.74 17.84 -0.98
C GLU A 217 15.60 18.81 -0.13
N ALA A 218 16.91 18.90 -0.38
CA ALA A 218 17.76 19.86 0.31
C ALA A 218 17.43 21.29 -0.20
N PRO A 219 17.05 22.23 0.69
CA PRO A 219 16.78 23.59 0.26
C PRO A 219 18.09 24.24 -0.20
N PHE A 220 18.09 24.77 -1.41
CA PHE A 220 19.04 25.82 -1.81
C PHE A 220 18.79 27.09 -0.98
#